data_AF-A0A3R6V8L1-F1
#
_entry.id   AF-A0A3R6V8L1-F1
#
_cell.length_a   1.000
_cell.length_b   1.000
_cell.length_c   1.000
_cell.angle_alpha   90.00
_cell.angle_beta   90.00
_cell.angle_gamma   90.00
#
_symmetry.space_group_name_H-M   'P 1'
#
loop_
_entity.id
_entity.type
_entity.pdbx_description
1 polymer ?
#
loop_
_entity_poly.entity_id
_entity_poly.type
_entity_poly.pdbx_seq_one_letter_code
_entity_poly.pdbx_strand_id
1 'polypeptide(L)'
;VQLAISRGLLTHLASSVLVRIDPETHAWKKDFLVYCLAKIKSRILSFEEADVALREILCDLLMDEEEYIEAAKTLAAINLESSSRWGSLSFSTTFPGISLTFQATRQYTDDEKAEKYVKIAELYLQEDETVDAENYINRASRVIHAVGSNNWPLKLRYQVSYARILDAKRKFLDAALRYYEFSQSKPDVRVVFKLQSMDRWW
;
A
#
# COMPACT_ATOMS: atom_id res chain seq x y z
N VAL A 1 12.31 -26.75 -10.28
CA VAL A 1 11.29 -26.71 -9.20
C VAL A 1 10.02 -26.12 -9.76
N GLN A 2 8.87 -26.76 -9.52
CA GLN A 2 7.56 -26.32 -10.04
C GLN A 2 7.21 -24.94 -9.46
N LEU A 3 6.86 -23.97 -10.32
CA LEU A 3 6.62 -22.58 -9.94
C LEU A 3 5.58 -22.43 -8.81
N ALA A 4 4.57 -23.29 -8.82
CA ALA A 4 3.50 -23.31 -7.81
C ALA A 4 4.03 -23.65 -6.39
N ILE A 5 4.97 -24.58 -6.30
CA ILE A 5 5.56 -25.01 -5.02
C ILE A 5 6.47 -23.90 -4.48
N SER A 6 7.29 -23.29 -5.34
CA SER A 6 8.14 -22.17 -4.93
C SER A 6 7.34 -20.94 -4.50
N ARG A 7 6.20 -20.66 -5.16
CA ARG A 7 5.30 -19.55 -4.78
C ARG A 7 4.75 -19.78 -3.39
N GLY A 8 4.12 -20.94 -3.15
CA GLY A 8 3.51 -21.27 -1.86
C GLY A 8 4.52 -21.29 -0.71
N LEU A 9 5.74 -21.79 -0.94
CA LEU A 9 6.81 -21.75 0.06
C LEU A 9 7.23 -20.31 0.41
N LEU A 10 7.40 -19.45 -0.60
CA LEU A 10 7.79 -18.06 -0.36
C LEU A 10 6.70 -17.26 0.36
N THR A 11 5.42 -17.45 0.00
CA THR A 11 4.32 -16.80 0.73
C THR A 11 4.18 -17.34 2.15
N HIS A 12 4.37 -18.64 2.37
CA HIS A 12 4.41 -19.19 3.74
C HIS A 12 5.59 -18.64 4.54
N LEU A 13 6.77 -18.52 3.93
CA LEU A 13 7.95 -17.98 4.60
C LEU A 13 7.74 -16.50 4.98
N ALA A 14 7.19 -15.71 4.06
CA ALA A 14 6.83 -14.31 4.30
C ALA A 14 5.77 -14.17 5.41
N SER A 15 4.65 -14.88 5.30
CA SER A 15 3.50 -14.70 6.20
C SER A 15 3.66 -15.37 7.57
N SER A 16 4.33 -16.52 7.67
CA SER A 16 4.33 -17.33 8.89
C SER A 16 5.66 -17.36 9.62
N VAL A 17 6.78 -17.26 8.91
CA VAL A 17 8.11 -17.35 9.51
C VAL A 17 8.60 -15.96 9.88
N LEU A 18 8.56 -15.01 8.94
CA LEU A 18 9.06 -13.65 9.16
C LEU A 18 8.21 -12.83 10.15
N VAL A 19 6.91 -13.09 10.24
CA VAL A 19 6.03 -12.41 11.23
C VAL A 19 6.30 -12.87 12.66
N ARG A 20 6.77 -14.11 12.85
CA ARG A 20 7.07 -14.68 14.18
C ARG A 20 8.46 -14.37 14.70
N ILE A 21 9.32 -13.78 13.86
CA ILE A 21 10.69 -13.48 14.23
C ILE A 21 10.73 -12.03 14.73
N ASP A 22 11.01 -11.84 16.01
CA ASP A 22 11.10 -10.51 16.60
C ASP A 22 12.25 -9.70 15.97
N PRO A 23 11.99 -8.44 15.54
CA PRO A 23 12.98 -7.56 14.92
C PRO A 23 14.20 -7.31 15.79
N GLU A 24 13.99 -6.99 17.06
CA GLU A 24 15.04 -6.59 18.00
C GLU A 24 16.06 -7.70 18.30
N THR A 25 15.64 -8.96 18.17
CA THR A 25 16.50 -10.11 18.45
C THR A 25 17.34 -10.52 17.24
N HIS A 26 16.98 -10.09 16.01
CA HIS A 26 17.55 -10.61 14.78
C HIS A 26 17.80 -9.52 13.73
N ALA A 27 18.88 -8.75 13.92
CA ALA A 27 19.32 -7.72 12.96
C ALA A 27 19.49 -8.24 11.51
N TRP A 28 19.78 -9.54 11.33
CA TRP A 28 19.88 -10.18 10.01
C TRP A 28 18.55 -10.23 9.24
N LYS A 29 17.41 -9.98 9.89
CA LYS A 29 16.09 -10.01 9.26
C LYS A 29 15.97 -8.98 8.14
N LYS A 30 16.48 -7.75 8.36
CA LYS A 30 16.51 -6.67 7.36
C LYS A 30 17.34 -7.08 6.15
N ASP A 31 18.57 -7.53 6.38
CA ASP A 31 19.49 -7.99 5.32
C ASP A 31 18.92 -9.18 4.53
N PHE A 32 18.27 -10.11 5.22
CA PHE A 32 17.63 -11.26 4.60
C PHE A 32 16.46 -10.86 3.70
N LEU A 33 15.60 -9.93 4.15
CA LEU A 33 14.51 -9.39 3.33
C LEU A 33 15.04 -8.70 2.08
N VAL A 34 16.07 -7.86 2.22
CA VAL A 34 16.73 -7.18 1.09
C VAL A 34 17.32 -8.20 0.11
N TYR A 35 17.98 -9.25 0.62
CA TYR A 35 18.51 -10.33 -0.21
C TYR A 35 17.39 -11.09 -0.96
N CYS A 36 16.30 -11.43 -0.28
CA CYS A 36 15.13 -12.07 -0.89
C CYS A 36 14.55 -11.20 -2.02
N LEU A 37 14.34 -9.90 -1.79
CA LEU A 37 13.84 -8.97 -2.80
C LEU A 37 14.79 -8.87 -4.00
N ALA A 38 16.10 -8.84 -3.78
CA ALA A 38 17.10 -8.82 -4.85
C ALA A 38 17.04 -10.09 -5.73
N LYS A 39 16.82 -11.26 -5.13
CA LYS A 39 16.66 -12.53 -5.87
C LYS A 39 15.34 -12.60 -6.63
N ILE A 40 14.24 -12.14 -6.02
CA ILE A 40 12.91 -12.14 -6.62
C ILE A 40 12.82 -11.14 -7.78
N LYS A 41 13.61 -10.05 -7.77
CA LYS A 41 13.63 -9.03 -8.83
C LYS A 41 13.77 -9.60 -10.25
N SER A 42 14.53 -10.69 -10.42
CA SER A 42 14.71 -11.37 -11.72
C SER A 42 13.45 -12.05 -12.28
N ARG A 43 12.48 -12.37 -11.41
CA ARG A 43 11.24 -13.09 -11.73
C ARG A 43 10.01 -12.45 -11.07
N ILE A 44 9.98 -11.12 -11.00
CA ILE A 44 8.98 -10.36 -10.24
C ILE A 44 7.53 -10.66 -10.67
N LEU A 45 7.28 -10.82 -11.98
CA LEU A 45 5.96 -11.19 -12.52
C LEU A 45 5.44 -12.54 -12.01
N SER A 46 6.35 -13.43 -11.60
CA SER A 46 5.98 -14.74 -11.08
C SER A 46 5.75 -14.76 -9.57
N PHE A 47 6.28 -13.79 -8.83
CA PHE A 47 6.31 -13.80 -7.36
C PHE A 47 5.75 -12.51 -6.75
N GLU A 48 4.88 -11.80 -7.49
CA GLU A 48 4.30 -10.51 -7.12
C GLU A 48 3.71 -10.52 -5.69
N GLU A 49 2.97 -11.56 -5.32
CA GLU A 49 2.36 -11.65 -3.98
C GLU A 49 3.40 -11.77 -2.85
N ALA A 50 4.42 -12.60 -3.04
CA ALA A 50 5.49 -12.75 -2.06
C ALA A 50 6.35 -11.48 -1.98
N ASP A 51 6.58 -10.83 -3.13
CA ASP A 51 7.33 -9.57 -3.24
C ASP A 51 6.63 -8.45 -2.45
N VAL A 52 5.31 -8.35 -2.55
CA VAL A 52 4.51 -7.37 -1.78
C VAL A 52 4.57 -7.67 -0.28
N ALA A 53 4.31 -8.92 0.13
CA ALA A 53 4.36 -9.30 1.54
C ALA A 53 5.74 -9.02 2.17
N LEU A 54 6.84 -9.31 1.44
CA LEU A 54 8.19 -9.03 1.91
C LEU A 54 8.45 -7.53 2.06
N ARG A 55 7.95 -6.69 1.13
CA ARG A 55 8.10 -5.23 1.24
C ARG A 55 7.24 -4.61 2.34
N GLU A 56 6.06 -5.16 2.61
CA GLU A 56 5.23 -4.73 3.74
C GLU A 56 5.94 -4.98 5.07
N ILE A 57 6.49 -6.19 5.25
CA ILE A 57 7.26 -6.52 6.46
C ILE A 57 8.51 -5.65 6.56
N LEU A 58 9.23 -5.44 5.44
CA LEU A 58 10.40 -4.56 5.43
C LEU A 58 10.03 -3.11 5.77
N CYS A 59 8.90 -2.61 5.27
CA CYS A 59 8.41 -1.28 5.61
C CYS A 59 8.12 -1.16 7.10
N ASP A 60 7.45 -2.13 7.71
CA ASP A 60 7.12 -2.07 9.13
C ASP A 60 8.41 -2.11 9.99
N LEU A 61 9.42 -2.90 9.60
CA LEU A 61 10.74 -2.88 10.25
C LEU A 61 11.45 -1.52 10.13
N LEU A 62 11.43 -0.92 8.93
CA LEU A 62 12.04 0.38 8.70
C LEU A 62 11.30 1.50 9.46
N MET A 63 9.99 1.36 9.65
CA MET A 63 9.22 2.29 10.49
C MET A 63 9.61 2.19 11.97
N ASP A 64 9.84 0.96 12.48
CA ASP A 64 10.33 0.76 13.85
C ASP A 64 11.76 1.32 14.05
N GLU A 65 12.57 1.34 12.99
CA GLU A 65 13.91 1.93 12.96
C GLU A 65 13.93 3.46 12.69
N GLU A 66 12.76 4.10 12.60
CA GLU A 66 12.60 5.54 12.26
C GLU A 66 13.14 5.94 10.86
N GLU A 67 13.39 4.97 9.98
CA GLU A 67 13.86 5.21 8.60
C GLU A 67 12.66 5.38 7.62
N TYR A 68 11.86 6.44 7.81
CA TYR A 68 10.60 6.63 7.09
C TYR A 68 10.77 6.82 5.56
N ILE A 69 11.86 7.45 5.11
CA ILE A 69 12.14 7.65 3.68
C ILE A 69 12.39 6.31 2.98
N GLU A 70 13.17 5.42 3.59
CA GLU A 70 13.45 4.10 3.03
C GLU A 70 12.19 3.24 3.04
N ALA A 71 11.41 3.29 4.13
CA ALA A 71 10.11 2.64 4.23
C ALA A 71 9.18 3.08 3.07
N ALA A 72 9.08 4.38 2.83
CA ALA A 72 8.26 4.93 1.75
C ALA A 72 8.73 4.43 0.37
N LYS A 73 10.05 4.42 0.13
CA LYS A 73 10.64 3.91 -1.13
C LYS A 73 10.37 2.42 -1.34
N THR A 74 10.44 1.60 -0.29
CA THR A 74 10.14 0.16 -0.42
C THR A 74 8.67 -0.06 -0.79
N LEU A 75 7.73 0.63 -0.16
CA LEU A 75 6.31 0.54 -0.54
C LEU A 75 6.04 1.12 -1.93
N ALA A 76 6.69 2.23 -2.31
CA ALA A 76 6.55 2.83 -3.62
C ALA A 76 7.08 1.95 -4.77
N ALA A 77 8.01 1.05 -4.47
CA ALA A 77 8.54 0.08 -5.44
C ALA A 77 7.53 -1.02 -5.81
N ILE A 78 6.42 -1.16 -5.06
CA ILE A 78 5.35 -2.09 -5.40
C ILE A 78 4.66 -1.59 -6.67
N ASN A 79 4.58 -2.45 -7.69
CA ASN A 79 3.91 -2.10 -8.95
C ASN A 79 2.38 -2.13 -8.80
N LEU A 80 1.82 -1.07 -8.22
CA LEU A 80 0.37 -0.91 -7.98
C LEU A 80 -0.45 -0.76 -9.28
N GLU A 81 0.20 -0.52 -10.43
CA GLU A 81 -0.43 -0.38 -11.75
C GLU A 81 -0.41 -1.66 -12.61
N SER A 82 0.35 -2.69 -12.20
CA SER A 82 0.47 -3.96 -12.96
C SER A 82 -0.88 -4.63 -13.24
N SER A 83 -1.85 -4.43 -12.35
CA SER A 83 -3.19 -5.03 -12.42
C SER A 83 -4.13 -4.34 -13.40
N SER A 84 -3.91 -3.07 -13.73
CA SER A 84 -4.85 -2.27 -14.55
C SER A 84 -4.78 -2.63 -16.04
N ARG A 85 -3.69 -3.25 -16.49
CA ARG A 85 -3.50 -3.59 -17.91
C ARG A 85 -4.29 -4.81 -18.38
N TRP A 86 -4.78 -5.64 -17.46
CA TRP A 86 -5.53 -6.86 -17.78
C TRP A 86 -7.03 -6.76 -17.48
N GLY A 87 -7.47 -5.69 -16.81
CA GLY A 87 -8.91 -5.42 -16.58
C GLY A 87 -9.69 -5.11 -17.87
N SER A 88 -9.01 -4.79 -18.98
CA SER A 88 -9.64 -4.47 -20.27
C SER A 88 -9.25 -5.39 -21.42
N LEU A 89 -8.40 -6.40 -21.21
CA LEU A 89 -8.00 -7.36 -22.23
C LEU A 89 -8.39 -8.76 -21.78
N SER A 90 -9.70 -9.00 -21.67
CA SER A 90 -10.25 -10.35 -21.72
C SER A 90 -10.03 -10.88 -23.14
N PHE A 91 -8.89 -11.52 -23.39
CA PHE A 91 -8.67 -12.27 -24.62
C PHE A 91 -9.48 -13.56 -24.53
N SER A 92 -10.75 -13.51 -24.97
CA SER A 92 -11.52 -14.72 -25.19
C SER A 92 -11.03 -15.37 -26.49
N THR A 93 -10.03 -16.23 -26.41
CA THR A 93 -9.81 -17.19 -27.50
C THR A 93 -10.94 -18.20 -27.44
N THR A 94 -11.94 -18.02 -28.31
CA THR A 94 -13.05 -18.96 -28.46
C THR A 94 -12.54 -20.26 -29.08
N PHE A 95 -12.07 -21.19 -28.26
CA PHE A 95 -12.05 -22.61 -28.63
C PHE A 95 -13.41 -23.21 -28.24
N PRO A 96 -14.07 -24.00 -29.11
CA PRO A 96 -15.35 -24.60 -28.80
C PRO A 96 -15.18 -25.56 -27.61
N GLY A 97 -15.82 -25.23 -26.48
CA GLY A 97 -16.00 -26.13 -25.33
C GLY A 97 -15.13 -25.90 -24.10
N ILE A 98 -14.18 -24.96 -24.10
CA ILE A 98 -13.32 -24.69 -22.93
C ILE A 98 -13.08 -23.19 -22.75
N SER A 99 -13.71 -22.57 -21.74
CA SER A 99 -13.39 -21.22 -21.29
C SER A 99 -12.24 -21.27 -20.27
N LEU A 100 -10.99 -21.13 -20.74
CA LEU A 100 -9.83 -20.97 -19.86
C LEU A 100 -9.54 -19.48 -19.64
N THR A 101 -10.09 -18.91 -18.57
CA THR A 101 -9.68 -17.58 -18.08
C THR A 101 -8.32 -17.70 -17.39
N PHE A 102 -7.23 -17.31 -18.05
CA PHE A 102 -5.91 -17.22 -17.41
C PHE A 102 -5.80 -15.88 -16.66
N GLN A 103 -6.35 -15.82 -15.46
CA GLN A 103 -6.24 -14.65 -14.58
C GLN A 103 -5.04 -14.85 -13.65
N ALA A 104 -3.83 -14.58 -14.17
CA ALA A 104 -2.57 -14.85 -13.47
C ALA A 104 -1.96 -13.65 -12.74
N THR A 105 -2.70 -12.55 -12.59
CA THR A 105 -2.25 -11.36 -11.87
C THR A 105 -3.23 -11.03 -10.74
N ARG A 106 -2.68 -10.68 -9.57
CA ARG A 106 -3.49 -10.21 -8.44
C ARG A 106 -4.10 -8.87 -8.84
N GLN A 107 -5.42 -8.80 -8.84
CA GLN A 107 -6.12 -7.53 -9.03
C GLN A 107 -6.11 -6.80 -7.70
N TYR A 108 -5.30 -5.74 -7.58
CA TYR A 108 -5.43 -4.83 -6.45
C TYR A 108 -6.76 -4.11 -6.56
N THR A 109 -7.54 -4.20 -5.49
CA THR A 109 -8.74 -3.40 -5.35
C THR A 109 -8.36 -1.93 -5.25
N ASP A 110 -9.26 -1.04 -5.69
CA ASP A 110 -9.02 0.40 -5.60
C ASP A 110 -8.80 0.85 -4.15
N ASP A 111 -9.41 0.14 -3.19
CA ASP A 111 -9.23 0.29 -1.76
C ASP A 111 -7.78 0.02 -1.32
N GLU A 112 -7.22 -1.14 -1.68
CA GLU A 112 -5.83 -1.50 -1.36
C GLU A 112 -4.83 -0.49 -1.97
N LYS A 113 -5.06 -0.06 -3.21
CA LYS A 113 -4.20 0.94 -3.88
C LYS A 113 -4.22 2.27 -3.14
N ALA A 114 -5.41 2.77 -2.81
CA ALA A 114 -5.57 4.02 -2.08
C ALA A 114 -4.90 3.94 -0.70
N GLU A 115 -5.04 2.82 0.01
CA GLU A 115 -4.37 2.60 1.29
C GLU A 115 -2.85 2.67 1.17
N LYS A 116 -2.25 2.03 0.16
CA LYS A 116 -0.80 2.10 -0.07
C LYS A 116 -0.33 3.52 -0.40
N TYR A 117 -1.02 4.24 -1.27
CA TYR A 117 -0.63 5.62 -1.59
C TYR A 117 -0.73 6.57 -0.40
N VAL A 118 -1.77 6.43 0.42
CA VAL A 118 -1.93 7.22 1.65
C VAL A 118 -0.81 6.90 2.64
N LYS A 119 -0.50 5.61 2.87
CA LYS A 119 0.60 5.20 3.76
C LYS A 119 1.95 5.76 3.27
N ILE A 120 2.23 5.71 1.97
CA ILE A 120 3.46 6.30 1.40
C ILE A 120 3.51 7.81 1.64
N ALA A 121 2.41 8.53 1.40
CA ALA A 121 2.36 9.98 1.63
C ALA A 121 2.54 10.36 3.10
N GLU A 122 2.00 9.58 4.03
CA GLU A 122 2.19 9.76 5.48
C GLU A 122 3.64 9.54 5.89
N LEU A 123 4.33 8.54 5.34
CA LEU A 123 5.75 8.29 5.62
C LEU A 123 6.64 9.44 5.14
N TYR A 124 6.37 10.01 3.96
CA TYR A 124 7.10 11.19 3.48
C TYR A 124 6.79 12.45 4.29
N LEU A 125 5.57 12.59 4.82
CA LEU A 125 5.21 13.70 5.69
C LEU A 125 5.95 13.69 7.04
N GLN A 126 6.35 12.51 7.53
CA GLN A 126 7.06 12.38 8.79
C GLN A 126 8.46 13.03 8.75
N GLU A 127 9.07 13.05 7.56
CA GLU A 127 10.40 13.59 7.30
C GLU A 127 10.36 14.96 6.61
N ASP A 128 9.20 15.64 6.66
CA ASP A 128 8.94 16.93 6.01
C ASP A 128 9.18 16.95 4.47
N GLU A 129 9.21 15.79 3.81
CA GLU A 129 9.38 15.63 2.37
C GLU A 129 8.07 15.86 1.61
N THR A 130 7.64 17.12 1.60
CA THR A 130 6.33 17.55 1.08
C THR A 130 6.14 17.36 -0.43
N VAL A 131 7.23 17.37 -1.21
CA VAL A 131 7.17 17.24 -2.68
C VAL A 131 6.79 15.82 -3.08
N ASP A 132 7.47 14.83 -2.51
CA ASP A 132 7.17 13.42 -2.78
C ASP A 132 5.83 13.01 -2.17
N ALA A 133 5.52 13.49 -0.96
CA ALA A 133 4.20 13.28 -0.35
C ALA A 133 3.05 13.78 -1.26
N GLU A 134 3.19 14.96 -1.85
CA GLU A 134 2.18 15.51 -2.78
C GLU A 134 2.02 14.67 -4.06
N ASN A 135 3.12 14.13 -4.58
CA ASN A 135 3.06 13.26 -5.75
C ASN A 135 2.21 12.01 -5.48
N TYR A 136 2.37 11.38 -4.32
CA TYR A 136 1.61 10.19 -3.94
C TYR A 136 0.17 10.50 -3.54
N ILE A 137 -0.10 11.61 -2.83
CA ILE A 137 -1.47 11.99 -2.47
C ILE A 137 -2.31 12.34 -3.71
N ASN A 138 -1.69 12.93 -4.73
CA ASN A 138 -2.35 13.21 -6.01
C ASN A 138 -2.69 11.93 -6.78
N ARG A 139 -1.87 10.87 -6.65
CA ARG A 139 -2.19 9.53 -7.19
C ARG A 139 -3.36 8.91 -6.43
N ALA A 140 -3.36 9.01 -5.10
CA ALA A 140 -4.47 8.55 -4.26
C ALA A 140 -5.80 9.22 -4.64
N SER A 141 -5.79 10.53 -4.93
CA SER A 141 -6.96 11.31 -5.37
C SER A 141 -7.68 10.71 -6.57
N ARG A 142 -6.94 10.09 -7.51
CA ARG A 142 -7.53 9.48 -8.73
C ARG A 142 -8.34 8.23 -8.42
N VAL A 143 -8.01 7.55 -7.33
CA VAL A 143 -8.56 6.23 -6.96
C VAL A 143 -9.56 6.36 -5.81
N ILE A 144 -9.45 7.40 -4.97
CA ILE A 144 -10.27 7.58 -3.76
C ILE A 144 -11.78 7.69 -4.03
N HIS A 145 -12.17 8.13 -5.23
CA HIS A 145 -13.58 8.19 -5.64
C HIS A 145 -14.16 6.82 -5.98
N ALA A 146 -13.33 5.87 -6.42
CA ALA A 146 -13.71 4.48 -6.67
C ALA A 146 -13.80 3.66 -5.37
N VAL A 147 -13.17 4.13 -4.29
CA VAL A 147 -13.20 3.48 -2.97
C VAL A 147 -14.62 3.45 -2.42
N GLY A 148 -15.05 2.26 -2.01
CA GLY A 148 -16.39 2.02 -1.49
C GLY A 148 -16.71 2.91 -0.27
N SER A 149 -17.96 3.34 -0.14
CA SER A 149 -18.40 4.21 0.97
C SER A 149 -18.21 3.59 2.36
N ASN A 150 -17.98 2.27 2.44
CA ASN A 150 -17.72 1.54 3.68
C ASN A 150 -16.34 1.87 4.30
N ASN A 151 -15.36 2.27 3.49
CA ASN A 151 -13.99 2.56 3.94
C ASN A 151 -13.79 4.05 4.26
N TRP A 152 -14.68 4.57 5.10
CA TRP A 152 -14.57 5.95 5.57
C TRP A 152 -13.25 6.27 6.31
N PRO A 153 -12.66 5.38 7.15
CA PRO A 153 -11.36 5.65 7.78
C PRO A 153 -10.24 5.95 6.78
N LEU A 154 -10.25 5.28 5.63
CA LEU A 154 -9.26 5.51 4.58
C LEU A 154 -9.48 6.89 3.92
N LYS A 155 -10.73 7.26 3.65
CA LYS A 155 -11.08 8.60 3.14
C LYS A 155 -10.68 9.69 4.13
N LEU A 156 -10.86 9.45 5.43
CA LEU A 156 -10.39 10.36 6.48
C LEU A 156 -8.88 10.55 6.42
N ARG A 157 -8.11 9.45 6.50
CA ARG A 157 -6.63 9.51 6.47
C ARG A 157 -6.14 10.25 5.23
N TYR A 158 -6.73 9.96 4.08
CA TYR A 158 -6.46 10.67 2.84
C TYR A 158 -6.70 12.19 2.96
N GLN A 159 -7.87 12.63 3.44
CA GLN A 159 -8.20 14.06 3.53
C GLN A 159 -7.29 14.79 4.53
N VAL A 160 -7.05 14.20 5.70
CA VAL A 160 -6.19 14.77 6.74
C VAL A 160 -4.76 14.90 6.22
N SER A 161 -4.19 13.83 5.66
CA SER A 161 -2.84 13.85 5.10
C SER A 161 -2.72 14.84 3.95
N TYR A 162 -3.75 14.98 3.10
CA TYR A 162 -3.73 15.95 2.02
C TYR A 162 -3.78 17.39 2.51
N ALA A 163 -4.62 17.68 3.51
CA ALA A 163 -4.68 19.01 4.11
C ALA A 163 -3.35 19.37 4.80
N ARG A 164 -2.71 18.43 5.51
CA ARG A 164 -1.36 18.60 6.09
C ARG A 164 -0.29 18.92 5.03
N ILE A 165 -0.32 18.24 3.87
CA ILE A 165 0.59 18.53 2.76
C ILE A 165 0.37 19.97 2.24
N LEU A 166 -0.88 20.41 2.10
CA LEU A 166 -1.20 21.76 1.64
C LEU A 166 -0.79 22.84 2.65
N ASP A 167 -0.97 22.57 3.95
CA ASP A 167 -0.48 23.44 5.03
C ASP A 167 1.04 23.61 4.96
N ALA A 168 1.78 22.50 4.80
CA ALA A 168 3.23 22.54 4.67
C ALA A 168 3.70 23.31 3.42
N LYS A 169 2.91 23.28 2.34
CA LYS A 169 3.12 24.08 1.12
C LYS A 169 2.67 25.54 1.22
N ARG A 170 2.22 26.00 2.38
CA ARG A 170 1.69 27.36 2.62
C ARG A 170 0.42 27.68 1.82
N LYS A 171 -0.33 26.67 1.40
CA LYS A 171 -1.63 26.80 0.72
C LYS A 171 -2.77 26.75 1.74
N PHE A 172 -2.75 27.68 2.69
CA PHE A 172 -3.65 27.65 3.85
C PHE A 172 -5.13 27.76 3.47
N LEU A 173 -5.47 28.47 2.40
CA LEU A 173 -6.87 28.58 1.94
C LEU A 173 -7.39 27.23 1.44
N ASP A 174 -6.60 26.54 0.60
CA ASP A 174 -6.96 25.22 0.06
C ASP A 174 -7.03 24.17 1.18
N ALA A 175 -6.10 24.23 2.14
CA ALA A 175 -6.10 23.36 3.31
C ALA A 175 -7.34 23.59 4.19
N ALA A 176 -7.66 24.86 4.49
CA ALA A 176 -8.82 25.22 5.29
C ALA A 176 -10.13 24.75 4.67
N LEU A 177 -10.27 24.88 3.33
CA LEU A 177 -11.44 24.37 2.62
C LEU A 177 -11.58 22.86 2.77
N ARG A 178 -10.49 22.08 2.66
CA ARG A 178 -10.53 20.62 2.85
C ARG A 178 -10.91 20.22 4.26
N TYR A 179 -10.35 20.87 5.28
CA TYR A 179 -10.75 20.60 6.67
C TYR A 179 -12.22 20.95 6.91
N TYR A 180 -12.71 22.03 6.29
CA TYR A 180 -14.10 22.46 6.41
C TYR A 180 -15.07 21.50 5.71
N GLU A 181 -14.79 21.12 4.46
CA GLU A 181 -15.54 20.12 3.71
C GLU A 181 -15.59 18.79 4.47
N PHE A 182 -14.45 18.39 5.04
CA PHE A 182 -14.35 17.19 5.85
C PHE A 182 -15.19 17.27 7.14
N SER A 183 -15.13 18.39 7.87
CA SER A 183 -15.91 18.62 9.10
C SER A 183 -17.42 18.48 8.88
N GLN A 184 -17.91 18.83 7.68
CA GLN A 184 -19.32 18.64 7.32
C GLN A 184 -19.67 17.17 7.02
N SER A 185 -18.69 16.37 6.59
CA SER A 185 -18.89 14.95 6.31
C SER A 185 -18.94 14.15 7.61
N LYS A 186 -20.15 14.00 8.19
CA LYS A 186 -20.32 13.23 9.43
C LYS A 186 -19.95 11.75 9.22
N PRO A 187 -19.01 11.19 10.02
CA PRO A 187 -18.83 9.75 10.07
C PRO A 187 -20.06 9.07 10.65
N ASP A 188 -20.31 7.84 10.18
CA ASP A 188 -21.19 6.93 10.88
C ASP A 188 -20.56 6.61 12.27
N VAL A 189 -21.39 6.54 13.31
CA VAL A 189 -20.96 6.47 14.73
C VAL A 189 -20.02 5.28 14.98
N ARG A 190 -20.22 4.19 14.24
CA ARG A 190 -19.38 2.98 14.29
C ARG A 190 -17.92 3.23 13.88
N VAL A 191 -17.69 4.23 13.05
CA VAL A 191 -16.36 4.56 12.52
C VAL A 191 -15.54 5.34 13.53
N VAL A 192 -16.20 6.19 14.33
CA VAL A 192 -15.57 6.92 15.44
C VAL A 192 -14.97 5.95 16.47
N PHE A 193 -15.69 4.88 16.81
CA PHE A 193 -15.17 3.83 17.71
C PHE A 193 -13.98 3.06 17.11
N LYS A 194 -13.93 2.87 15.79
CA LYS A 194 -12.82 2.19 15.12
C LYS A 194 -11.56 3.06 15.05
N LEU A 195 -11.72 4.38 14.94
CA LEU A 195 -10.61 5.34 14.99
C LEU A 195 -9.94 5.37 16.37
N GLN A 196 -10.72 5.39 17.45
CA GLN A 196 -10.18 5.32 18.81
C GLN A 196 -9.44 4.01 19.11
N SER A 197 -9.75 2.92 18.40
CA SER A 197 -8.97 1.67 18.50
C SER A 197 -7.69 1.67 17.67
N MET A 198 -7.51 2.67 16.79
CA MET A 198 -6.38 2.84 15.88
C MET A 198 -5.35 3.85 16.42
N ASP A 199 -5.27 3.99 17.75
CA ASP A 199 -4.36 4.89 18.50
C ASP A 199 -2.86 4.70 18.26
N ARG A 200 -2.46 3.79 17.36
CA ARG A 200 -1.07 3.56 16.97
C ARG A 200 -0.58 4.51 15.87
N TRP A 201 -1.40 5.45 15.40
CA TRP A 201 -1.15 6.25 14.19
C TRP A 201 -1.34 7.77 14.36
N TRP A 202 -1.47 8.26 15.60
CA TRP A 202 -1.37 9.68 15.97
C TRP A 202 -0.10 9.89 16.79
#